data_AF-Q0V0V9-F1
#
_entry.id   AF-Q0V0V9-F1
#
_cell.length_a   1.000
_cell.length_b   1.000
_cell.length_c   1.000
_cell.angle_alpha   90.00
_cell.angle_beta   90.00
_cell.angle_gamma   90.00
#
_symmetry.space_group_name_H-M   'P 1'
#
loop_
_entity.id
_entity.type
_entity.pdbx_description
1 polymer ?
#
loop_
_entity_poly.entity_id
_entity_poly.type
_entity_poly.pdbx_seq_one_letter_code
_entity_poly.pdbx_strand_id
1 'polypeptide(L)'
;MCSTWDPSAPAVLLDHFGIDWFTNSGTLQLATKKQDFETVKMLVEAGANVNESVEDWNRDIRENRAAPLPALHMAVYAKSEKMIRYLIDHGAKLPRKDIEDPYNLTPQEFKPFNQLVVELGGVE
;
A
#
# COMPACT_ATOMS: atom_id res chain seq x y z
N MET A 1 24.05 0.23 3.47
CA MET A 1 23.73 -1.08 2.86
C MET A 1 23.40 -2.04 4.00
N CYS A 2 22.40 -2.91 3.84
CA CYS A 2 21.71 -3.71 4.88
C CYS A 2 20.49 -3.01 5.55
N SER A 3 19.46 -2.79 4.74
CA SER A 3 18.06 -2.86 5.20
C SER A 3 17.38 -3.99 4.41
N THR A 4 18.05 -5.15 4.37
CA THR A 4 17.48 -6.36 3.80
C THR A 4 16.40 -6.80 4.78
N TRP A 5 15.19 -6.29 4.54
CA TRP A 5 13.97 -6.90 5.02
C TRP A 5 14.01 -8.34 4.52
N ASP A 6 14.50 -9.24 5.38
CA ASP A 6 14.61 -10.64 5.07
C ASP A 6 13.18 -11.18 4.99
N PRO A 7 12.77 -11.86 3.92
CA PRO A 7 11.40 -12.39 3.79
C PRO A 7 11.03 -13.34 4.95
N SER A 8 12.02 -13.87 5.66
CA SER A 8 11.82 -14.70 6.86
C SER A 8 11.38 -13.91 8.09
N ALA A 9 11.76 -12.63 8.20
CA ALA A 9 11.48 -11.79 9.36
C ALA A 9 9.97 -11.53 9.59
N PRO A 10 9.16 -11.13 8.59
CA PRO A 10 7.72 -10.95 8.79
C PRO A 10 7.00 -12.26 9.12
N ALA A 11 7.45 -13.40 8.59
CA ALA A 11 6.86 -14.70 8.90
C ALA A 11 7.06 -15.09 10.38
N VAL A 12 8.27 -14.92 10.90
CA VAL A 12 8.59 -15.20 12.32
C VAL A 12 7.82 -14.25 13.25
N LEU A 13 7.73 -12.97 12.89
CA LEU A 13 7.00 -11.98 13.68
C LEU A 13 5.49 -12.27 13.70
N LEU A 14 4.93 -12.71 12.58
CA LEU A 14 3.51 -13.09 12.50
C LEU A 14 3.21 -14.33 13.36
N ASP A 15 4.07 -15.34 13.32
CA ASP A 15 3.93 -16.56 14.13
C ASP A 15 4.01 -16.27 15.65
N HIS A 16 4.91 -15.37 16.05
CA HIS A 16 5.14 -15.07 17.47
C HIS A 16 4.21 -13.99 18.06
N PHE A 17 3.90 -12.94 17.31
CA PHE A 17 3.19 -11.76 17.82
C PHE A 17 1.79 -11.56 17.21
N GLY A 18 1.45 -12.30 16.16
CA GLY A 18 0.17 -12.16 15.47
C GLY A 18 0.07 -10.93 14.57
N ILE A 19 -1.09 -10.79 13.89
CA ILE A 19 -1.34 -9.69 12.94
C ILE A 19 -1.45 -8.32 13.62
N ASP A 20 -1.77 -8.29 14.92
CA ASP A 20 -1.87 -7.08 15.72
C ASP A 20 -0.56 -6.28 15.74
N TRP A 21 0.59 -6.97 15.70
CA TRP A 21 1.91 -6.31 15.61
C TRP A 21 2.08 -5.47 14.36
N PHE A 22 1.44 -5.87 13.27
CA PHE A 22 1.52 -5.18 11.98
C PHE A 22 0.43 -4.13 11.81
N THR A 23 -0.57 -4.12 12.70
CA THR A 23 -1.66 -3.15 12.67
C THR A 23 -1.11 -1.76 13.02
N ASN A 24 -1.42 -0.77 12.18
CA ASN A 24 -0.99 0.62 12.20
C ASN A 24 0.53 0.83 12.08
N SER A 25 1.27 -0.18 11.60
CA SER A 25 2.74 -0.13 11.51
C SER A 25 3.29 0.36 10.17
N GLY A 26 2.45 0.39 9.12
CA GLY A 26 2.88 0.77 7.78
C GLY A 26 3.52 -0.37 6.98
N THR A 27 3.54 -1.59 7.53
CA THR A 27 4.27 -2.72 6.95
C THR A 27 3.72 -3.12 5.58
N LEU A 28 2.39 -3.13 5.41
CA LEU A 28 1.75 -3.45 4.12
C LEU A 28 2.08 -2.39 3.05
N GLN A 29 2.07 -1.11 3.44
CA GLN A 29 2.39 0.03 2.58
C GLN A 29 3.86 -0.01 2.16
N LEU A 30 4.76 -0.36 3.08
CA LEU A 30 6.19 -0.49 2.81
C LEU A 30 6.48 -1.68 1.89
N ALA A 31 5.89 -2.84 2.15
CA ALA A 31 6.00 -4.01 1.28
C ALA A 31 5.51 -3.69 -0.14
N THR A 32 4.39 -2.98 -0.22
CA THR A 32 3.84 -2.50 -1.49
C THR A 32 4.77 -1.53 -2.21
N LYS A 33 5.34 -0.53 -1.50
CA LYS A 33 6.32 0.42 -2.05
C LYS A 33 7.57 -0.30 -2.56
N LYS A 34 7.98 -1.39 -1.91
CA LYS A 34 9.10 -2.25 -2.33
C LYS A 34 8.74 -3.25 -3.43
N GLN A 35 7.48 -3.30 -3.88
CA GLN A 35 6.95 -4.30 -4.80
C GLN A 35 7.14 -5.76 -4.30
N ASP A 36 7.22 -5.94 -2.99
CA ASP A 36 7.40 -7.25 -2.37
C ASP A 36 6.06 -7.99 -2.26
N PHE A 37 5.74 -8.72 -3.33
CA PHE A 37 4.47 -9.43 -3.46
C PHE A 37 4.32 -10.58 -2.45
N GLU A 38 5.40 -11.24 -2.07
CA GLU A 38 5.35 -12.34 -1.10
C GLU A 38 4.99 -11.82 0.29
N THR A 39 5.62 -10.74 0.72
CA THR A 39 5.29 -10.09 2.00
C THR A 39 3.86 -9.54 1.98
N VAL A 40 3.43 -8.88 0.90
CA VAL A 40 2.04 -8.39 0.77
C VAL A 40 1.05 -9.54 0.86
N LYS A 41 1.29 -10.63 0.13
CA LYS A 41 0.42 -11.81 0.15
C LYS A 41 0.35 -12.42 1.56
N MET A 42 1.48 -12.62 2.22
CA MET A 42 1.51 -13.14 3.59
C MET A 42 0.70 -12.27 4.55
N LEU A 43 0.84 -10.94 4.48
CA LEU A 43 0.10 -10.01 5.34
C LEU A 43 -1.40 -10.06 5.08
N VAL A 44 -1.81 -10.03 3.80
CA VAL A 44 -3.23 -10.07 3.42
C VAL A 44 -3.87 -11.42 3.79
N GLU A 45 -3.18 -12.54 3.55
CA GLU A 45 -3.63 -13.88 3.95
C GLU A 45 -3.69 -14.02 5.49
N ALA A 46 -2.83 -13.32 6.21
CA ALA A 46 -2.85 -13.26 7.67
C ALA A 46 -3.96 -12.38 8.25
N GLY A 47 -4.76 -11.71 7.41
CA GLY A 47 -5.86 -10.85 7.82
C GLY A 47 -5.46 -9.39 8.06
N ALA A 48 -4.34 -8.93 7.50
CA ALA A 48 -3.99 -7.50 7.53
C ALA A 48 -5.10 -6.67 6.89
N ASN A 49 -5.39 -5.52 7.50
CA ASN A 49 -6.37 -4.60 6.95
C ASN A 49 -5.79 -3.88 5.71
N VAL A 50 -6.32 -4.20 4.53
CA VAL A 50 -5.83 -3.66 3.25
C VAL A 50 -6.12 -2.16 3.08
N ASN A 51 -7.15 -1.67 3.76
CA ASN A 51 -7.55 -0.26 3.78
C ASN A 51 -6.92 0.51 4.94
N GLU A 52 -5.92 -0.09 5.60
CA GLU A 52 -5.24 0.57 6.68
C GLU A 52 -4.54 1.85 6.22
N SER A 53 -4.79 2.90 6.99
CA SER A 53 -4.30 4.25 6.76
C SER A 53 -3.42 4.59 7.95
N VAL A 54 -2.09 4.57 7.75
CA VAL A 54 -1.13 4.79 8.83
C VAL A 54 -0.97 6.29 9.05
N GLU A 55 -1.60 6.79 10.11
CA GLU A 55 -1.57 8.20 10.53
C GLU A 55 -0.17 8.70 10.89
N ASP A 56 0.72 7.77 11.27
CA ASP A 56 2.02 8.05 11.89
C ASP A 56 3.23 7.90 10.96
N TRP A 57 3.11 8.17 9.64
CA TRP A 57 4.30 8.41 8.80
C TRP A 57 4.99 9.75 9.13
N ASN A 58 4.87 10.23 10.36
CA ASN A 58 5.19 11.59 10.70
C ASN A 58 6.72 11.84 10.55
N ARG A 59 7.05 12.74 9.61
CA ARG A 59 8.28 13.53 9.48
C ARG A 59 9.45 12.95 8.69
N ASP A 60 9.23 12.39 7.50
CA ASP A 60 10.24 12.62 6.47
C ASP A 60 10.02 14.02 5.86
N ILE A 61 10.66 15.03 6.46
CA ILE A 61 10.67 16.44 6.00
C ILE A 61 11.15 16.63 4.55
N ARG A 62 11.59 15.56 3.87
CA ARG A 62 12.01 15.55 2.46
C ARG A 62 10.92 15.00 1.53
N GLU A 63 10.01 14.18 2.04
CA GLU A 63 8.81 13.73 1.33
C GLU A 63 7.60 14.38 2.00
N ASN A 64 7.13 15.51 1.43
CA ASN A 64 5.89 16.19 1.85
C ASN A 64 4.65 15.31 1.56
N ARG A 65 4.54 14.14 2.20
CA ARG A 65 3.38 13.26 2.19
C ARG A 65 2.85 13.21 3.62
N ALA A 66 2.03 14.21 3.93
CA ALA A 66 1.29 14.32 5.19
C ALA A 66 -0.01 13.49 5.20
N ALA A 67 -0.25 12.66 4.18
CA ALA A 67 -1.45 11.86 4.10
C ALA A 67 -1.15 10.41 4.52
N PRO A 68 -1.98 9.82 5.38
CA PRO A 68 -1.92 8.40 5.64
C PRO A 68 -2.44 7.68 4.39
N LEU A 69 -1.51 7.18 3.57
CA LEU A 69 -1.84 6.64 2.26
C LEU A 69 -2.11 5.13 2.36
N PRO A 70 -3.25 4.64 1.86
CA PRO A 70 -3.53 3.20 1.80
C PRO A 70 -2.51 2.44 0.96
N ALA A 71 -2.39 1.14 1.19
CA ALA A 71 -1.50 0.28 0.40
C ALA A 71 -1.78 0.38 -1.10
N LEU A 72 -3.05 0.54 -1.49
CA LEU A 72 -3.44 0.71 -2.90
C LEU A 72 -2.79 1.94 -3.56
N HIS A 73 -2.67 3.06 -2.83
CA HIS A 73 -1.98 4.25 -3.35
C HIS A 73 -0.48 4.00 -3.55
N MET A 74 0.15 3.24 -2.65
CA MET A 74 1.55 2.83 -2.82
C MET A 74 1.75 1.92 -4.03
N ALA A 75 0.77 1.07 -4.36
CA ALA A 75 0.83 0.19 -5.54
C ALA A 75 0.78 0.98 -6.85
N VAL A 76 -0.04 2.04 -6.89
CA VAL A 76 -0.07 3.02 -7.99
C VAL A 76 1.27 3.74 -8.10
N TYR A 77 1.83 4.21 -6.99
CA TYR A 77 3.14 4.88 -6.99
C TYR A 77 4.27 3.95 -7.44
N ALA A 78 4.20 2.68 -7.05
CA ALA A 78 5.10 1.63 -7.49
C ALA A 78 4.85 1.18 -8.94
N LYS A 79 3.85 1.75 -9.64
CA LYS A 79 3.49 1.43 -11.04
C LYS A 79 3.28 -0.08 -11.27
N SER A 80 2.76 -0.78 -10.26
CA SER A 80 2.63 -2.25 -10.28
C SER A 80 1.17 -2.66 -10.46
N GLU A 81 0.78 -2.95 -11.70
CA GLU A 81 -0.59 -3.40 -12.02
C GLU A 81 -0.97 -4.69 -11.29
N LYS A 82 -0.02 -5.62 -11.18
CA LYS A 82 -0.22 -6.89 -10.47
C LYS A 82 -0.58 -6.66 -9.01
N MET A 83 0.09 -5.71 -8.36
CA MET A 83 -0.17 -5.35 -6.97
C MET A 83 -1.51 -4.64 -6.81
N ILE A 84 -1.84 -3.73 -7.72
CA ILE A 84 -3.14 -3.03 -7.75
C ILE A 84 -4.28 -4.04 -7.84
N ARG A 85 -4.21 -4.96 -8.81
CA ARG A 85 -5.23 -6.02 -9.00
C ARG A 85 -5.38 -6.88 -7.75
N TYR A 86 -4.26 -7.30 -7.17
CA TYR A 86 -4.26 -8.14 -5.96
C TYR A 86 -4.90 -7.43 -4.77
N LEU A 87 -4.52 -6.18 -4.49
CA LEU A 87 -5.09 -5.42 -3.38
C LEU A 87 -6.59 -5.20 -3.56
N ILE A 88 -7.05 -4.83 -4.76
CA ILE A 88 -8.48 -4.60 -5.04
C ILE A 88 -9.30 -5.90 -4.93
N ASP A 89 -8.77 -7.03 -5.41
CA ASP A 89 -9.40 -8.35 -5.26
C ASP A 89 -9.63 -8.70 -3.77
N HIS A 90 -8.68 -8.29 -2.92
CA HIS A 90 -8.77 -8.43 -1.47
C HIS A 90 -9.54 -7.29 -0.76
N GLY A 91 -10.29 -6.47 -1.50
CA GLY A 91 -11.18 -5.46 -0.94
C GLY A 91 -10.53 -4.10 -0.65
N ALA A 92 -9.35 -3.84 -1.22
CA ALA A 92 -8.75 -2.51 -1.14
C ALA A 92 -9.60 -1.46 -1.86
N LYS A 93 -9.81 -0.35 -1.19
CA LYS A 93 -10.50 0.82 -1.68
C LYS A 93 -9.65 2.05 -1.45
N LEU A 94 -9.70 2.96 -2.40
CA LEU A 94 -9.06 4.26 -2.32
C LEU A 94 -10.15 5.33 -2.41
N PRO A 95 -10.10 6.39 -1.59
CA PRO A 95 -11.11 7.42 -1.66
C PRO A 95 -10.96 8.19 -2.97
N ARG A 96 -12.09 8.57 -3.59
CA ARG A 96 -12.07 9.34 -4.87
C ARG A 96 -11.17 10.55 -4.85
N LYS A 97 -11.09 11.28 -3.73
CA LYS A 97 -10.23 12.48 -3.58
C LYS A 97 -8.74 12.22 -3.83
N ASP A 98 -8.26 10.99 -3.66
CA ASP A 98 -6.87 10.60 -3.85
C ASP A 98 -6.59 10.15 -5.31
N ILE A 99 -7.64 9.95 -6.10
CA ILE A 99 -7.61 9.55 -7.52
C ILE A 99 -7.93 10.76 -8.41
N GLU A 100 -8.96 11.50 -8.03
CA GLU A 100 -9.41 12.71 -8.68
C GLU A 100 -8.41 13.82 -8.38
N ASP A 101 -7.70 14.20 -9.43
CA ASP A 101 -6.75 15.28 -9.41
C ASP A 101 -7.30 16.45 -10.23
N PRO A 102 -8.19 17.28 -9.63
CA PRO A 102 -8.87 18.36 -10.33
C PRO A 102 -7.88 19.41 -10.88
N TYR A 103 -6.65 19.43 -10.35
CA TYR A 103 -5.58 20.34 -10.75
C TYR A 103 -4.59 19.71 -11.75
N ASN A 104 -4.77 18.44 -12.14
CA ASN A 104 -3.90 17.73 -13.08
C ASN A 104 -2.40 17.77 -12.69
N LEU A 105 -2.13 17.78 -11.38
CA LEU A 105 -0.80 17.75 -10.75
C LEU A 105 -0.17 16.35 -10.77
N THR A 106 -0.98 15.31 -10.98
CA THR A 106 -0.56 13.92 -11.04
C THR A 106 0.23 13.69 -12.32
N PRO A 107 1.48 13.18 -12.23
CA PRO A 107 2.26 12.85 -13.41
C PRO A 107 1.49 11.95 -14.37
N GLN A 108 1.58 12.22 -15.68
CA GLN A 108 0.83 11.49 -16.72
C GLN A 108 1.07 9.98 -16.67
N GLU A 109 2.22 9.57 -16.18
CA GLU A 109 2.60 8.16 -16.01
C GLU A 109 1.72 7.41 -15.02
N PHE A 110 1.13 8.08 -14.02
CA PHE A 110 0.28 7.43 -13.01
C PHE A 110 -1.20 7.37 -13.42
N LYS A 111 -1.63 8.18 -14.38
CA LYS A 111 -3.01 8.21 -14.89
C LYS A 111 -3.56 6.85 -15.32
N PRO A 112 -2.84 6.01 -16.11
CA PRO A 112 -3.37 4.69 -16.47
C PRO A 112 -3.59 3.79 -15.25
N PHE A 113 -2.75 3.91 -14.22
CA PHE A 113 -2.91 3.14 -12.98
C PHE A 113 -4.08 3.64 -12.13
N ASN A 114 -4.29 4.96 -12.04
CA ASN A 114 -5.48 5.54 -11.42
C ASN A 114 -6.76 5.08 -12.14
N GLN A 115 -6.73 5.09 -13.48
CA GLN A 115 -7.84 4.61 -14.29
C GLN A 115 -8.09 3.11 -14.09
N LEU A 116 -7.04 2.31 -13.95
CA LEU A 116 -7.14 0.89 -13.62
C LEU A 116 -7.80 0.68 -12.24
N VAL A 117 -7.46 1.48 -11.24
CA VAL A 117 -8.11 1.43 -9.91
C VAL A 117 -9.61 1.73 -10.02
N VAL A 118 -9.98 2.74 -10.82
CA VAL A 118 -11.38 3.10 -11.09
C VAL A 118 -12.11 1.99 -11.83
N GLU A 119 -11.49 1.40 -12.86
CA GLU A 119 -12.05 0.32 -13.66
C GLU A 119 -12.30 -0.95 -12.84
N LEU A 120 -11.38 -1.28 -11.94
CA LEU A 120 -11.50 -2.43 -11.05
C LEU A 120 -12.46 -2.18 -9.87
N GLY A 121 -13.05 -0.98 -9.77
CA GLY A 121 -13.98 -0.64 -8.69
C GLY A 121 -13.30 -0.47 -7.32
N GLY A 122 -11.98 -0.26 -7.29
CA GLY A 122 -11.20 -0.03 -6.06
C GLY A 122 -11.39 1.37 -5.48
N VAL A 123 -12.58 1.94 -5.62
CA VAL A 123 -12.89 3.31 -5.24
C VAL A 123 -14.07 3.32 -4.28
N GLU A 124 -13.94 4.03 -3.16
CA GLU A 124 -15.05 4.30 -2.22
C GLU A 124 -15.63 5.71 -2.37
#